data_AF-A0A3C1L767-F1
#
_entry.id   AF-A0A3C1L767-F1
#
_cell.length_a   1.000
_cell.length_b   1.000
_cell.length_c   1.000
_cell.angle_alpha   90.00
_cell.angle_beta   90.00
_cell.angle_gamma   90.00
#
_symmetry.space_group_name_H-M   'P 1'
#
loop_
_entity.id
_entity.type
_entity.pdbx_description
1 polymer ?
#
loop_
_entity_poly.entity_id
_entity_poly.type
_entity_poly.pdbx_seq_one_letter_code
_entity_poly.pdbx_strand_id
1 'polypeptide(L)'
;MTLLPLTPDQLLSTTRAVRKRLDFDRSVPDELIRECVDLAMQSPSGSNNMTMQFVVVRDAAKRAAIGEIYRQCYGIYSQLDGVYIGSIDKGGEAANAQQQRSTTSADFLGDRMGDAPALVIACT
;
A
#
# COMPACT_ATOMS: atom_id res chain seq x y z
N MET A 1 -18.44 0.36 11.67
CA MET A 1 -17.35 1.35 11.82
C MET A 1 -17.98 2.69 12.20
N THR A 2 -17.46 3.40 13.18
CA THR A 2 -17.92 4.76 13.48
C THR A 2 -17.30 5.73 12.47
N LEU A 3 -18.14 6.38 11.66
CA LEU A 3 -17.71 7.45 10.76
C LEU A 3 -17.12 8.61 11.58
N LEU A 4 -15.92 9.05 11.22
CA LEU A 4 -15.31 10.25 11.80
C LEU A 4 -15.87 11.48 11.08
N PRO A 5 -16.19 12.59 11.79
CA PRO A 5 -16.69 13.81 11.18
C PRO A 5 -15.56 14.63 10.54
N LEU A 6 -14.95 14.09 9.49
CA LEU A 6 -13.83 14.72 8.76
C LEU A 6 -14.32 15.45 7.51
N THR A 7 -13.77 16.62 7.23
CA THR A 7 -13.94 17.29 5.93
C THR A 7 -13.15 16.55 4.84
N PRO A 8 -13.45 16.76 3.55
CA PRO A 8 -12.63 16.20 2.46
C PRO A 8 -11.14 16.54 2.58
N ASP A 9 -10.82 17.80 2.90
CA ASP A 9 -9.42 18.24 3.10
C ASP A 9 -8.76 17.49 4.26
N GLN A 10 -9.46 17.29 5.37
CA GLN A 10 -8.94 16.52 6.51
C GLN A 10 -8.73 15.05 6.16
N LEU A 11 -9.69 14.43 5.48
CA LEU A 11 -9.59 13.03 5.04
C LEU A 11 -8.38 12.83 4.11
N LEU A 12 -8.25 13.67 3.08
CA LEU A 12 -7.19 13.56 2.08
C LEU A 12 -5.81 13.92 2.66
N SER A 13 -5.72 14.94 3.50
CA SER A 13 -4.45 15.38 4.10
C SER A 13 -3.93 14.47 5.21
N THR A 14 -4.74 13.56 5.74
CA THR A 14 -4.36 12.63 6.82
C THR A 14 -4.25 11.17 6.38
N THR A 15 -4.76 10.81 5.21
CA THR A 15 -4.57 9.48 4.63
C THR A 15 -3.07 9.26 4.35
N ARG A 16 -2.50 8.19 4.91
CA ARG A 16 -1.07 7.82 4.79
C ARG A 16 -0.96 6.36 4.37
N ALA A 17 0.17 5.99 3.77
CA ALA A 17 0.54 4.59 3.60
C ALA A 17 0.84 3.97 4.98
N VAL A 18 -0.10 3.20 5.51
CA VAL A 18 0.05 2.49 6.79
C VAL A 18 0.60 1.09 6.53
N ARG A 19 1.81 0.82 7.05
CA ARG A 19 2.50 -0.47 6.87
C ARG A 19 2.74 -1.17 8.21
N LYS A 20 3.43 -0.49 9.14
CA LYS A 20 3.84 -1.02 10.44
C LYS A 20 2.73 -1.21 11.48
N ARG A 21 1.57 -0.57 11.30
CA ARG A 21 0.44 -0.61 12.26
C ARG A 21 -0.68 -1.55 11.83
N LEU A 22 -0.46 -2.34 10.79
CA LEU A 22 -1.44 -3.31 10.33
C LEU A 22 -1.47 -4.50 11.30
N ASP A 23 -2.67 -4.93 11.63
CA ASP A 23 -2.94 -6.19 12.31
C ASP A 23 -3.20 -7.24 11.22
N PHE A 24 -2.25 -8.16 11.03
CA PHE A 24 -2.31 -9.17 9.97
C PHE A 24 -3.24 -10.35 10.31
N ASP A 25 -3.54 -10.55 11.59
CA ASP A 25 -4.39 -11.64 12.06
C ASP A 25 -5.89 -11.26 11.98
N ARG A 26 -6.18 -9.96 11.92
CA ARG A 26 -7.55 -9.47 11.78
C ARG A 26 -8.10 -9.72 10.37
N SER A 27 -9.09 -10.60 10.26
CA SER A 27 -9.81 -10.83 8.99
C SER A 27 -10.52 -9.57 8.49
N VAL A 28 -10.48 -9.36 7.17
CA VAL A 28 -11.23 -8.29 6.49
C VAL A 28 -12.47 -8.90 5.81
N PRO A 29 -13.69 -8.40 6.07
CA PRO A 29 -14.91 -8.86 5.41
C PRO A 29 -14.87 -8.64 3.89
N ASP A 30 -15.46 -9.57 3.13
CA ASP A 30 -15.50 -9.48 1.66
C ASP A 30 -16.31 -8.26 1.19
N GLU A 31 -17.45 -8.01 1.84
CA GLU A 31 -18.33 -6.86 1.57
C GLU A 31 -17.59 -5.53 1.71
N LEU A 32 -16.70 -5.40 2.70
CA LEU A 32 -15.93 -4.18 2.94
C LEU A 32 -14.89 -3.97 1.83
N ILE A 33 -14.25 -5.04 1.35
CA ILE A 33 -13.32 -4.96 0.22
C ILE A 33 -14.09 -4.53 -1.04
N ARG A 34 -15.28 -5.08 -1.28
CA ARG A 34 -16.12 -4.72 -2.43
C ARG A 34 -16.57 -3.26 -2.36
N GLU A 35 -17.02 -2.78 -1.20
CA GLU A 35 -17.37 -1.37 -1.00
C GLU A 35 -16.17 -0.45 -1.32
N CYS A 36 -14.96 -0.82 -0.87
CA CYS A 36 -13.75 -0.06 -1.19
C CYS A 36 -13.44 -0.06 -2.70
N VAL A 37 -13.64 -1.18 -3.39
CA VAL A 37 -13.46 -1.28 -4.84
C VAL A 37 -14.52 -0.44 -5.56
N ASP A 38 -15.80 -0.52 -5.17
CA ASP A 38 -16.89 0.25 -5.77
C ASP A 38 -16.65 1.76 -5.66
N LEU A 39 -16.09 2.23 -4.53
CA LEU A 39 -15.64 3.60 -4.36
C LEU A 39 -14.47 3.95 -5.27
N ALA A 40 -13.47 3.07 -5.41
CA ALA A 40 -12.33 3.27 -6.31
C ALA A 40 -12.77 3.36 -7.79
N MET A 41 -13.79 2.61 -8.18
CA MET A 41 -14.37 2.61 -9.53
C MET A 41 -15.06 3.93 -9.89
N GLN A 42 -15.25 4.85 -8.95
CA GLN A 42 -15.68 6.23 -9.25
C GLN A 42 -14.58 7.10 -9.87
N SER A 43 -13.35 6.57 -10.00
CA SER A 43 -12.25 7.29 -10.66
C SER A 43 -12.61 7.66 -12.12
N PRO A 44 -12.18 8.84 -12.61
CA PRO A 44 -12.45 9.25 -13.99
C PRO A 44 -11.75 8.32 -14.99
N SER A 45 -12.44 8.03 -16.10
CA SER A 45 -11.91 7.20 -17.18
C SER A 45 -11.96 7.93 -18.53
N GLY A 46 -10.87 7.81 -19.30
CA GLY A 46 -10.81 8.37 -20.65
C GLY A 46 -11.91 7.77 -21.53
N SER A 47 -12.69 8.63 -22.19
CA SER A 47 -13.82 8.22 -23.03
C SER A 47 -14.88 7.37 -22.31
N ASN A 48 -14.97 7.46 -20.97
CA ASN A 48 -15.82 6.60 -20.15
C ASN A 48 -15.55 5.09 -20.34
N ASN A 49 -14.33 4.73 -20.75
CA ASN A 49 -13.90 3.34 -20.92
C ASN A 49 -13.11 2.89 -19.69
N MET A 50 -13.77 2.17 -18.78
CA MET A 50 -13.15 1.69 -17.56
C MET A 50 -12.32 0.43 -17.83
N THR A 51 -11.01 0.60 -17.98
CA THR A 51 -10.06 -0.51 -18.15
C THR A 51 -9.50 -1.02 -16.83
N MET A 52 -9.66 -0.27 -15.74
CA MET A 52 -9.16 -0.66 -14.43
C MET A 52 -9.94 -1.86 -13.89
N GLN A 53 -9.20 -2.89 -13.49
CA GLN A 53 -9.71 -4.08 -12.83
C GLN A 53 -9.00 -4.24 -11.49
N PHE A 54 -9.63 -4.98 -10.57
CA PHE A 54 -9.05 -5.33 -9.29
C PHE A 54 -9.10 -6.84 -9.07
N VAL A 55 -7.96 -7.43 -8.79
CA VAL A 55 -7.86 -8.84 -8.36
C VAL A 55 -7.73 -8.87 -6.84
N VAL A 56 -8.72 -9.50 -6.19
CA VAL A 56 -8.71 -9.72 -4.74
C VAL A 56 -8.14 -11.10 -4.45
N VAL A 57 -6.95 -11.14 -3.84
CA VAL A 57 -6.25 -12.38 -3.49
C VAL A 57 -6.39 -12.64 -1.99
N ARG A 58 -7.11 -13.70 -1.62
CA ARG A 58 -7.31 -14.12 -0.22
C ARG A 58 -6.65 -15.45 0.13
N ASP A 59 -6.47 -16.31 -0.88
CA ASP A 59 -5.80 -17.60 -0.76
C ASP A 59 -4.39 -17.44 -0.19
N ALA A 60 -4.12 -18.10 0.94
CA ALA A 60 -2.89 -17.89 1.71
C ALA A 60 -1.63 -18.23 0.91
N ALA A 61 -1.66 -19.32 0.13
CA ALA A 61 -0.53 -19.72 -0.71
C ALA A 61 -0.23 -18.70 -1.80
N LYS A 62 -1.27 -18.19 -2.50
CA LYS A 62 -1.08 -17.12 -3.50
C LYS A 62 -0.57 -15.81 -2.87
N ARG A 63 -1.09 -15.40 -1.71
CA ARG A 63 -0.61 -14.21 -1.02
C ARG A 63 0.86 -14.33 -0.62
N ALA A 64 1.28 -15.48 -0.10
CA ALA A 64 2.67 -15.76 0.22
C ALA A 64 3.57 -15.71 -1.04
N ALA A 65 3.13 -16.32 -2.14
CA ALA A 65 3.87 -16.30 -3.40
C ALA A 65 4.00 -14.88 -4.00
N ILE A 66 2.94 -14.08 -3.93
CA ILE A 66 2.98 -12.66 -4.36
C ILE A 66 3.90 -11.85 -3.44
N GLY A 67 3.84 -12.08 -2.13
CA GLY A 67 4.72 -11.44 -1.16
C GLY A 67 6.20 -11.76 -1.41
N GLU A 68 6.51 -13.01 -1.78
CA GLU A 68 7.85 -13.42 -2.20
C GLU A 68 8.35 -12.60 -3.41
N ILE A 69 7.53 -12.53 -4.46
CA ILE A 69 7.85 -11.76 -5.67
C ILE A 69 8.06 -10.29 -5.31
N TYR A 70 7.18 -9.72 -4.49
CA TYR A 70 7.31 -8.34 -4.03
C TYR A 70 8.63 -8.12 -3.28
N ARG A 71 9.00 -9.03 -2.37
CA ARG A 71 10.25 -8.95 -1.61
C ARG A 71 11.48 -8.99 -2.53
N GLN A 72 11.47 -9.85 -3.55
CA GLN A 72 12.56 -9.93 -4.53
C GLN A 72 12.68 -8.62 -5.33
N CYS A 73 11.57 -8.10 -5.85
CA CYS A 73 11.54 -6.81 -6.54
C CYS A 73 11.98 -5.66 -5.63
N TYR A 74 11.55 -5.67 -4.37
CA TYR A 74 11.94 -4.70 -3.37
C TYR A 74 13.44 -4.76 -3.07
N GLY A 75 14.02 -5.96 -2.96
CA GLY A 75 15.44 -6.16 -2.77
C GLY A 75 16.26 -5.49 -3.88
N ILE A 76 15.85 -5.65 -5.14
CA ILE A 76 16.48 -4.97 -6.29
C ILE A 76 16.27 -3.45 -6.17
N TYR A 77 15.03 -3.00 -5.94
CA TYR A 77 14.69 -1.58 -5.82
C TYR A 77 15.49 -0.87 -4.71
N SER A 78 15.70 -1.53 -3.57
CA SER A 78 16.42 -0.98 -2.42
C SER A 78 17.90 -0.70 -2.68
N GLN A 79 18.47 -1.32 -3.71
CA GLN A 79 19.87 -1.14 -4.12
C GLN A 79 20.06 0.02 -5.12
N LEU A 80 18.97 0.61 -5.63
CA LEU A 80 19.05 1.68 -6.62
C LEU A 80 19.41 3.01 -5.95
N ASP A 81 20.68 3.39 -6.01
CA ASP A 81 21.18 4.66 -5.50
C ASP A 81 20.50 5.86 -6.20
N GLY A 82 20.22 6.92 -5.43
CA GLY A 82 19.48 8.10 -5.89
C GLY A 82 17.99 7.89 -6.21
N VAL A 83 17.51 6.64 -6.19
CA VAL A 83 16.09 6.29 -6.45
C VAL A 83 15.43 5.77 -5.17
N TYR A 84 16.11 4.88 -4.46
CA TYR A 84 15.61 4.34 -3.20
C TYR A 84 15.55 5.44 -2.15
N ILE A 85 14.42 5.51 -1.43
CA ILE A 85 14.20 6.58 -0.46
C ILE A 85 15.31 6.64 0.63
N GLY A 86 15.88 5.49 1.00
CA GLY A 86 16.96 5.41 1.99
C GLY A 86 18.35 5.81 1.50
N SER A 87 18.58 5.93 0.18
CA SER A 87 19.88 6.35 -0.37
C SER A 87 19.96 7.86 -0.66
N ILE A 88 18.85 8.59 -0.51
CA ILE A 88 18.78 10.02 -0.84
C ILE A 88 19.05 10.87 0.41
N ASP A 89 20.13 11.65 0.38
CA ASP A 89 20.37 12.73 1.34
C ASP A 89 19.45 13.93 1.08
N LYS A 90 18.73 14.36 2.12
CA LYS A 90 17.83 15.53 2.09
C LYS A 90 18.51 16.83 2.53
N GLY A 91 19.81 16.80 2.81
CA GLY A 91 20.60 17.99 3.14
C GLY A 91 20.35 18.54 4.55
N GLY A 92 19.77 17.74 5.46
CA GLY A 92 19.51 18.15 6.84
C GLY A 92 19.07 17.01 7.75
N GLU A 93 19.48 17.06 9.01
CA GLU A 93 19.28 15.99 9.99
C GLU A 93 17.79 15.63 10.18
N ALA A 94 16.93 16.64 10.39
CA ALA A 94 15.50 16.42 10.59
C ALA A 94 14.82 15.77 9.37
N ALA A 95 15.18 16.22 8.16
CA ALA A 95 14.65 15.67 6.92
C ALA A 95 15.15 14.23 6.68
N ASN A 96 16.42 13.95 6.97
CA ASN A 96 17.00 12.60 6.90
C ASN A 96 16.37 11.66 7.93
N ALA A 97 16.06 12.14 9.15
CA ALA A 97 15.35 11.34 10.14
C ALA A 97 13.92 10.98 9.69
N GLN A 98 13.22 11.90 9.02
CA GLN A 98 11.91 11.62 8.42
C GLN A 98 12.01 10.62 7.26
N GLN A 99 13.03 10.77 6.42
CA GLN A 99 13.34 9.85 5.33
C GLN A 99 13.54 8.44 5.89
N GLN A 100 14.35 8.29 6.94
CA GLN A 100 14.63 7.00 7.57
C GLN A 100 13.39 6.33 8.16
N ARG A 101 12.44 7.08 8.73
CA ARG A 101 11.15 6.53 9.17
C ARG A 101 10.36 5.94 8.01
N SER A 102 10.45 6.56 6.83
CA SER A 102 9.77 6.11 5.61
C SER A 102 10.46 4.89 5.01
N THR A 103 11.80 4.87 4.99
CA THR A 103 12.66 3.72 4.60
C THR A 103 12.27 2.49 5.41
N THR A 104 12.38 2.57 6.74
CA THR A 104 12.08 1.43 7.62
C THR A 104 10.61 0.99 7.55
N SER A 105 9.70 1.89 7.16
CA SER A 105 8.28 1.56 6.90
C SER A 105 8.13 0.78 5.59
N ALA A 106 8.88 1.14 4.56
CA ALA A 106 8.92 0.40 3.30
C ALA A 106 9.57 -0.98 3.45
N ASP A 107 10.67 -1.09 4.20
CA ASP A 107 11.33 -2.37 4.51
C ASP A 107 10.34 -3.36 5.14
N PHE A 108 9.58 -2.88 6.14
CA PHE A 108 8.55 -3.68 6.80
C PHE A 108 7.49 -4.20 5.82
N LEU A 109 7.11 -3.44 4.81
CA LEU A 109 6.20 -3.93 3.77
C LEU A 109 6.89 -4.96 2.87
N GLY A 110 8.14 -4.72 2.46
CA GLY A 110 8.95 -5.65 1.70
C GLY A 110 8.97 -7.06 2.31
N ASP A 111 9.15 -7.12 3.63
CA ASP A 111 9.24 -8.38 4.35
C ASP A 111 7.88 -9.04 4.62
N ARG A 112 6.81 -8.24 4.74
CA ARG A 112 5.54 -8.67 5.35
C ARG A 112 4.33 -8.58 4.42
N MET A 113 4.48 -8.16 3.17
CA MET A 113 3.34 -7.98 2.25
C MET A 113 2.47 -9.25 2.14
N GLY A 114 3.10 -10.43 2.08
CA GLY A 114 2.39 -11.71 1.99
C GLY A 114 1.54 -12.06 3.20
N ASP A 115 1.79 -11.45 4.35
CA ASP A 115 1.08 -11.71 5.61
C ASP A 115 -0.32 -11.08 5.64
N ALA A 116 -0.54 -10.03 4.82
CA ALA A 116 -1.81 -9.33 4.78
C ALA A 116 -2.98 -10.31 4.49
N PRO A 117 -4.12 -10.23 5.22
CA PRO A 117 -5.22 -11.19 5.10
C PRO A 117 -5.93 -11.15 3.73
N ALA A 118 -5.73 -10.07 2.98
CA ALA A 118 -6.14 -9.92 1.59
C ALA A 118 -5.16 -8.97 0.87
N LEU A 119 -4.89 -9.25 -0.41
CA LEU A 119 -4.22 -8.32 -1.32
C LEU A 119 -5.24 -7.86 -2.37
N VAL A 120 -5.35 -6.55 -2.58
CA VAL A 120 -6.18 -5.96 -3.63
C VAL A 120 -5.25 -5.34 -4.66
N ILE A 121 -5.12 -5.99 -5.81
CA ILE A 121 -4.13 -5.63 -6.84
C ILE A 121 -4.87 -5.02 -8.02
N ALA A 122 -4.58 -3.76 -8.33
CA ALA A 122 -5.09 -3.11 -9.53
C ALA A 122 -4.35 -3.65 -10.77
N CYS A 123 -5.10 -3.93 -11.84
CA CYS A 123 -4.59 -4.38 -13.12
C CYS A 123 -5.46 -3.87 -14.28
N THR A 124 -5.03 -4.15 -15.51
CA THR A 124 -5.70 -3.78 -16.77
C THR A 124 -5.56 -4.91 -17.76
#